data_AF-A0A2G8HXX4-F1
#
_entry.id   AF-A0A2G8HXX4-F1
#
_cell.length_a   1.000
_cell.length_b   1.000
_cell.length_c   1.000
_cell.angle_alpha   90.00
_cell.angle_beta   90.00
_cell.angle_gamma   90.00
#
_symmetry.space_group_name_H-M   'P 1'
#
loop_
_entity.id
_entity.type
_entity.pdbx_description
1 polymer ?
#
loop_
_entity_poly.entity_id
_entity_poly.type
_entity_poly.pdbx_seq_one_letter_code
_entity_poly.pdbx_strand_id
1 'polypeptide(L)'
;MLKLLTLIILSTYATEVKFLPYMAEHENLGCPSNSQCSKKIGIIRHQLLGIAKSADKNKISKMRSFTASYGALLPVWGRQIAEKNQDLILWDSSCKAHNKEKIESMKLIEVFSKNLNTLKKEKDLFVPNALMIDRKSKRVRSVIRGDAPILIDGDDLIYIRENEGFYYGLRILASGEIRIEDTPKVQNYPSEIGCSEEVTRELLALSPVKHLYQGSYCKIIWNKKSRKYETLAFGWSCD
;
A
#
# COMPACT_ATOMS: atom_id res chain seq x y z
N MET A 1 0.06 -63.80 -32.72
CA MET A 1 0.69 -62.48 -32.55
C MET A 1 -0.29 -61.41 -33.01
N LEU A 2 -1.07 -60.84 -32.10
CA LEU A 2 -1.94 -59.70 -32.40
C LEU A 2 -1.84 -58.71 -31.23
N LYS A 3 -1.38 -57.51 -31.58
CA LYS A 3 -1.31 -56.31 -30.76
C LYS A 3 -2.70 -56.01 -30.19
N LEU A 4 -2.81 -55.76 -28.90
CA LEU A 4 -3.82 -54.84 -28.40
C LEU A 4 -3.14 -53.91 -27.39
N LEU A 5 -2.69 -52.79 -27.92
CA LEU A 5 -2.22 -51.63 -27.20
C LEU A 5 -3.47 -51.05 -26.51
N THR A 6 -3.68 -51.37 -25.23
CA THR A 6 -4.74 -50.76 -24.42
C THR A 6 -4.33 -49.32 -24.13
N LEU A 7 -4.67 -48.42 -25.05
CA LEU A 7 -4.59 -46.98 -24.86
C LEU A 7 -5.65 -46.63 -23.80
N ILE A 8 -5.23 -46.61 -22.53
CA ILE A 8 -6.05 -46.07 -21.44
C ILE A 8 -6.15 -44.56 -21.70
N ILE A 9 -7.26 -44.17 -22.34
CA ILE A 9 -7.67 -42.78 -22.47
C ILE A 9 -7.97 -42.31 -21.05
N LEU A 10 -6.98 -41.70 -20.41
CA LEU A 10 -7.16 -40.80 -19.27
C LEU A 10 -7.95 -39.60 -19.79
N SER A 11 -9.27 -39.75 -19.89
CA SER A 11 -10.19 -38.63 -19.95
C SER A 11 -10.09 -37.93 -18.60
N THR A 12 -9.17 -36.96 -18.53
CA THR A 12 -9.18 -35.97 -17.47
C THR A 12 -10.56 -35.32 -17.49
N TYR A 13 -11.36 -35.60 -16.47
CA TYR A 13 -12.61 -34.90 -16.21
C TYR A 13 -12.24 -33.44 -15.92
N ALA A 14 -12.15 -32.63 -16.97
CA ALA A 14 -12.21 -31.19 -16.84
C ALA A 14 -13.62 -30.88 -16.31
N THR A 15 -13.72 -30.71 -14.99
CA THR A 15 -14.93 -30.23 -14.36
C THR A 15 -15.18 -28.83 -14.89
N GLU A 16 -16.32 -28.62 -15.56
CA GLU A 16 -16.71 -27.29 -16.03
C GLU A 16 -16.79 -26.35 -14.83
N VAL A 17 -15.83 -25.44 -14.73
CA VAL A 17 -15.86 -24.39 -13.71
C VAL A 17 -16.94 -23.40 -14.13
N LYS A 18 -18.01 -23.30 -13.34
CA LYS A 18 -19.05 -22.30 -13.55
C LYS A 18 -18.42 -20.90 -13.54
N PHE A 19 -18.40 -20.24 -14.68
CA PHE A 19 -17.88 -18.89 -14.81
C PHE A 19 -18.73 -17.92 -13.97
N LEU A 20 -18.08 -17.13 -13.12
CA LEU A 20 -18.72 -16.10 -12.29
C LEU A 20 -18.29 -14.72 -12.79
N PRO A 21 -19.12 -13.67 -12.66
CA PRO A 21 -18.83 -12.36 -13.24
C PRO A 21 -17.46 -11.77 -12.86
N TYR A 22 -16.97 -12.00 -11.63
CA TYR A 22 -15.66 -11.51 -11.20
C TYR A 22 -14.49 -12.18 -11.94
N MET A 23 -14.70 -13.38 -12.52
CA MET A 23 -13.67 -14.12 -13.24
C MET A 23 -13.28 -13.45 -14.56
N ALA A 24 -14.04 -12.45 -15.01
CA ALA A 24 -13.64 -11.59 -16.12
C ALA A 24 -12.43 -10.70 -15.76
N GLU A 25 -12.27 -10.35 -14.48
CA GLU A 25 -11.24 -9.44 -13.99
C GLU A 25 -10.07 -10.20 -13.34
N HIS A 26 -10.36 -11.27 -12.60
CA HIS A 26 -9.36 -12.12 -11.96
C HIS A 26 -9.97 -13.49 -11.59
N GLU A 27 -9.17 -14.56 -11.67
CA GLU A 27 -9.57 -15.92 -11.25
C GLU A 27 -10.01 -16.06 -9.78
N ASN A 28 -9.62 -15.12 -8.90
CA ASN A 28 -9.79 -15.19 -7.46
C ASN A 28 -10.71 -14.03 -7.03
N LEU A 29 -11.80 -14.37 -6.33
CA LEU A 29 -12.76 -13.37 -5.85
C LEU A 29 -12.06 -12.31 -4.98
N GLY A 30 -12.33 -11.04 -5.27
CA GLY A 30 -11.84 -9.90 -4.51
C GLY A 30 -10.41 -9.46 -4.84
N CYS A 31 -9.68 -10.24 -5.64
CA CYS A 31 -8.41 -9.82 -6.19
C CYS A 31 -8.62 -8.73 -7.25
N PRO A 32 -7.78 -7.66 -7.25
CA PRO A 32 -7.82 -6.65 -8.29
C PRO A 32 -7.42 -7.19 -9.67
N SER A 33 -7.93 -6.56 -10.73
CA SER A 33 -7.52 -6.85 -12.10
C SER A 33 -6.00 -6.69 -12.28
N ASN A 34 -5.41 -7.56 -13.09
CA ASN A 34 -3.97 -7.59 -13.42
C ASN A 34 -3.02 -7.67 -12.20
N SER A 35 -3.51 -8.10 -11.04
CA SER A 35 -2.66 -8.36 -9.87
C SER A 35 -2.21 -9.82 -9.82
N GLN A 36 -1.08 -10.09 -9.18
CA GLN A 36 -0.84 -11.42 -8.60
C GLN A 36 -1.39 -11.39 -7.19
N CYS A 37 -2.43 -12.18 -6.96
CA CYS A 37 -3.18 -12.18 -5.71
C CYS A 37 -3.72 -13.58 -5.41
N SER A 38 -3.39 -14.09 -4.23
CA SER A 38 -3.84 -15.41 -3.79
C SER A 38 -5.33 -15.39 -3.42
N LYS A 39 -5.98 -16.54 -3.55
CA LYS A 39 -7.39 -16.72 -3.13
C LYS A 39 -7.63 -16.26 -1.69
N LYS A 40 -6.70 -16.53 -0.77
CA LYS A 40 -6.79 -16.14 0.65
C LYS A 40 -6.86 -14.62 0.79
N ILE A 41 -5.92 -13.90 0.18
CA ILE A 41 -5.88 -12.44 0.28
C ILE A 41 -7.04 -11.80 -0.49
N GLY A 42 -7.43 -12.36 -1.63
CA GLY A 42 -8.63 -11.95 -2.36
C GLY A 42 -9.88 -11.97 -1.49
N ILE A 43 -10.10 -13.03 -0.71
CA ILE A 43 -11.23 -13.12 0.22
C ILE A 43 -11.16 -12.04 1.31
N ILE A 44 -9.99 -11.80 1.90
CA ILE A 44 -9.81 -10.75 2.93
C ILE A 44 -10.12 -9.36 2.33
N ARG A 45 -9.61 -9.07 1.13
CA ARG A 45 -9.93 -7.83 0.41
C ARG A 45 -11.41 -7.74 0.06
N HIS A 46 -12.04 -8.83 -0.36
CA HIS A 46 -13.47 -8.85 -0.65
C HIS A 46 -14.31 -8.45 0.57
N GLN A 47 -13.94 -8.92 1.77
CA GLN A 47 -14.59 -8.52 3.02
C GLN A 47 -14.42 -7.02 3.31
N LEU A 48 -13.20 -6.48 3.12
CA LEU A 48 -12.94 -5.04 3.23
C LEU A 48 -13.85 -4.23 2.31
N LEU A 49 -13.92 -4.61 1.02
CA LEU A 49 -14.77 -3.93 0.04
C LEU A 49 -16.25 -4.08 0.36
N GLY A 50 -16.67 -5.22 0.91
CA GLY A 50 -18.05 -5.43 1.37
C GLY A 50 -18.44 -4.47 2.49
N ILE A 51 -17.55 -4.21 3.44
CA ILE A 51 -17.76 -3.18 4.48
C ILE A 51 -17.89 -1.81 3.81
N ALA A 52 -16.95 -1.46 2.94
CA ALA A 52 -16.90 -0.18 2.25
C ALA A 52 -18.16 0.13 1.42
N LYS A 53 -18.67 -0.86 0.67
CA LYS A 53 -19.89 -0.75 -0.17
C LYS A 53 -21.19 -0.79 0.61
N SER A 54 -21.19 -1.29 1.85
CA SER A 54 -22.42 -1.45 2.62
C SER A 54 -23.15 -0.12 2.88
N ALA A 55 -24.46 -0.15 3.04
CA ALA A 55 -25.25 1.02 3.47
C ALA A 55 -25.30 1.17 5.01
N ASP A 56 -24.46 0.43 5.75
CA ASP A 56 -24.51 0.39 7.21
C ASP A 56 -24.04 1.72 7.83
N LYS A 57 -24.82 2.26 8.78
CA LYS A 57 -24.47 3.47 9.53
C LYS A 57 -23.23 3.27 10.42
N ASN A 58 -22.94 2.04 10.83
CA ASN A 58 -21.81 1.66 11.67
C ASN A 58 -20.58 1.21 10.88
N LYS A 59 -20.48 1.59 9.60
CA LYS A 59 -19.39 1.19 8.69
C LYS A 59 -18.00 1.44 9.27
N ILE A 60 -17.79 2.59 9.94
CA ILE A 60 -16.49 2.90 10.56
C ILE A 60 -16.13 1.95 11.70
N SER A 61 -17.11 1.53 12.51
CA SER A 61 -16.89 0.56 13.58
C SER A 61 -16.54 -0.81 13.00
N LYS A 62 -17.26 -1.25 11.96
CA LYS A 62 -16.92 -2.49 11.22
C LYS A 62 -15.52 -2.43 10.61
N MET A 63 -15.14 -1.28 10.04
CA MET A 63 -13.81 -1.06 9.49
C MET A 63 -12.72 -1.17 10.56
N ARG A 64 -12.94 -0.57 11.74
CA ARG A 64 -12.04 -0.69 12.91
C ARG A 64 -11.90 -2.15 13.35
N SER A 65 -13.01 -2.90 13.47
CA SER A 65 -12.98 -4.32 13.82
C SER A 65 -12.24 -5.15 12.77
N PHE A 66 -12.49 -4.91 11.48
CA PHE A 66 -11.77 -5.57 10.39
C PHE A 66 -10.27 -5.30 10.47
N THR A 67 -9.86 -4.04 10.62
CA THR A 67 -8.45 -3.66 10.75
C THR A 67 -7.81 -4.22 12.02
N ALA A 68 -8.55 -4.36 13.11
CA ALA A 68 -8.05 -5.03 14.31
C ALA A 68 -7.77 -6.53 14.08
N SER A 69 -8.50 -7.19 13.19
CA SER A 69 -8.31 -8.60 12.84
C SER A 69 -7.22 -8.79 11.79
N TYR A 70 -7.33 -8.11 10.65
CA TYR A 70 -6.50 -8.34 9.46
C TYR A 70 -5.44 -7.26 9.22
N GLY A 71 -5.63 -6.06 9.75
CA GLY A 71 -4.83 -4.87 9.42
C GLY A 71 -5.53 -3.96 8.41
N ALA A 72 -4.92 -2.81 8.16
CA ALA A 72 -5.32 -1.92 7.07
C ALA A 72 -4.58 -2.34 5.80
N LEU A 73 -5.19 -2.11 4.63
CA LEU A 73 -4.55 -2.34 3.35
C LEU A 73 -3.62 -1.17 3.04
N LEU A 74 -2.31 -1.42 3.00
CA LEU A 74 -1.28 -0.39 2.88
C LEU A 74 -0.50 -0.54 1.58
N PRO A 75 -0.37 0.55 0.80
CA PRO A 75 0.51 0.56 -0.35
C PRO A 75 1.96 0.73 0.10
N VAL A 76 2.82 -0.19 -0.32
CA VAL A 76 4.28 -0.17 -0.11
C VAL A 76 4.99 -0.58 -1.40
N TRP A 77 6.32 -0.57 -1.39
CA TRP A 77 7.12 -1.10 -2.48
C TRP A 77 7.44 -2.57 -2.25
N GLY A 78 7.45 -3.34 -3.33
CA GLY A 78 7.91 -4.72 -3.36
C GLY A 78 9.26 -4.85 -4.03
N ARG A 79 10.09 -5.74 -3.53
CA ARG A 79 11.30 -6.21 -4.20
C ARG A 79 10.96 -7.44 -5.05
N GLN A 80 11.83 -7.84 -5.95
CA GLN A 80 11.60 -9.00 -6.83
C GLN A 80 11.21 -10.28 -6.07
N ILE A 81 11.78 -10.52 -4.90
CA ILE A 81 11.47 -11.71 -4.09
C ILE A 81 10.03 -11.74 -3.54
N ALA A 82 9.31 -10.61 -3.57
CA ALA A 82 7.91 -10.50 -3.13
C ALA A 82 6.94 -11.33 -3.98
N GLU A 83 7.30 -11.66 -5.23
CA GLU A 83 6.50 -12.50 -6.12
C GLU A 83 6.21 -13.91 -5.52
N LYS A 84 7.05 -14.35 -4.58
CA LYS A 84 6.85 -15.64 -3.89
C LYS A 84 5.91 -15.55 -2.69
N ASN A 85 5.58 -14.34 -2.23
CA ASN A 85 4.79 -14.13 -1.04
C ASN A 85 3.29 -14.10 -1.36
N GLN A 86 2.59 -15.14 -0.92
CA GLN A 86 1.16 -15.33 -1.17
C GLN A 86 0.25 -14.46 -0.30
N ASP A 87 0.80 -13.75 0.69
CA ASP A 87 0.07 -12.83 1.56
C ASP A 87 0.05 -11.37 1.04
N LEU A 88 0.54 -11.15 -0.18
CA LEU A 88 0.60 -9.85 -0.84
C LEU A 88 -0.39 -9.75 -2.01
N ILE A 89 -0.79 -8.53 -2.33
CA ILE A 89 -1.39 -8.17 -3.62
C ILE A 89 -0.32 -7.37 -4.35
N LEU A 90 0.13 -7.83 -5.51
CA LEU A 90 1.21 -7.16 -6.22
C LEU A 90 0.91 -6.95 -7.70
N TRP A 91 1.46 -5.87 -8.24
CA TRP A 91 1.46 -5.54 -9.66
C TRP A 91 2.88 -5.22 -10.10
N ASP A 92 3.13 -5.43 -11.39
CA ASP A 92 4.30 -4.86 -12.02
C ASP A 92 4.21 -3.33 -12.01
N SER A 93 5.34 -2.70 -11.69
CA SER A 93 5.46 -1.24 -11.85
C SER A 93 5.39 -0.89 -13.33
N SER A 94 4.60 0.10 -13.72
CA SER A 94 4.60 0.63 -15.10
C SER A 94 5.91 1.34 -15.45
N CYS A 95 6.67 1.81 -14.44
CA CYS A 95 7.92 2.51 -14.68
C CYS A 95 9.02 1.63 -15.28
N LYS A 96 9.55 2.05 -16.43
CA LYS A 96 10.72 1.42 -17.08
C LYS A 96 11.96 1.38 -16.18
N ALA A 97 12.15 2.38 -15.31
CA ALA A 97 13.26 2.39 -14.37
C ALA A 97 13.19 1.26 -13.33
N HIS A 98 12.00 0.74 -13.04
CA HIS A 98 11.79 -0.32 -12.06
C HIS A 98 11.89 -1.74 -12.65
N ASN A 99 12.04 -1.88 -13.97
CA ASN A 99 12.01 -3.19 -14.65
C ASN A 99 13.22 -3.42 -15.57
N LYS A 100 14.37 -2.78 -15.29
CA LYS A 100 15.58 -3.04 -16.09
C LYS A 100 16.22 -4.36 -15.64
N GLU A 101 16.56 -5.24 -16.58
CA GLU A 101 17.11 -6.58 -16.29
C GLU A 101 18.35 -6.58 -15.39
N LYS A 102 19.16 -5.52 -15.44
CA LYS A 102 20.43 -5.42 -14.70
C LYS A 102 20.32 -4.88 -13.28
N ILE A 103 19.12 -4.51 -12.82
CA ILE A 103 18.87 -3.99 -11.48
C ILE A 103 17.68 -4.71 -10.86
N GLU A 104 17.61 -4.68 -9.53
CA GLU A 104 16.48 -5.26 -8.81
C GLU A 104 15.16 -4.62 -9.27
N SER A 105 14.20 -5.47 -9.64
CA SER A 105 12.87 -5.01 -10.05
C SER A 105 12.05 -4.55 -8.84
N MET A 106 11.33 -3.45 -9.01
CA MET A 106 10.43 -2.90 -8.01
C MET A 106 8.98 -3.13 -8.41
N LYS A 107 8.18 -3.61 -7.47
CA LYS A 107 6.76 -3.94 -7.65
C LYS A 107 5.89 -2.97 -6.85
N LEU A 108 4.66 -2.80 -7.31
CA LEU A 108 3.62 -2.11 -6.53
C LEU A 108 2.96 -3.15 -5.64
N ILE A 109 2.88 -2.90 -4.33
CA ILE A 109 2.31 -3.85 -3.39
C ILE A 109 1.24 -3.19 -2.54
N GLU A 110 0.14 -3.90 -2.33
CA GLU A 110 -0.78 -3.67 -1.23
C GLU A 110 -0.69 -4.85 -0.24
N VAL A 111 -0.52 -4.53 1.04
CA VAL A 111 -0.39 -5.52 2.11
C VAL A 111 -1.27 -5.15 3.30
N PHE A 112 -1.89 -6.16 3.90
CA PHE A 112 -2.64 -5.98 5.14
C PHE A 112 -1.69 -5.95 6.34
N SER A 113 -1.68 -4.84 7.10
CA SER A 113 -0.88 -4.75 8.32
C SER A 113 -1.52 -3.88 9.39
N LYS A 114 -1.23 -4.20 10.65
CA LYS A 114 -1.62 -3.42 11.85
C LYS A 114 -0.54 -2.42 12.24
N ASN A 115 0.67 -2.57 11.70
CA ASN A 115 1.80 -1.73 12.03
C ASN A 115 2.72 -1.56 10.80
N LEU A 116 2.95 -0.32 10.39
CA LEU A 116 3.80 -0.01 9.24
C LEU A 116 5.28 -0.34 9.50
N ASN A 117 5.75 -0.19 10.73
CA ASN A 117 7.14 -0.46 11.08
C ASN A 117 7.47 -1.96 11.14
N THR A 118 6.51 -2.86 11.31
CA THR A 118 6.78 -4.31 11.24
C THR A 118 7.13 -4.72 9.81
N LEU A 119 6.52 -4.08 8.80
CA LEU A 119 6.78 -4.35 7.38
C LEU A 119 8.22 -4.02 6.96
N LYS A 120 8.94 -3.15 7.69
CA LYS A 120 10.35 -2.85 7.42
C LYS A 120 11.29 -4.03 7.63
N LYS A 121 10.86 -5.01 8.42
CA LYS A 121 11.65 -6.20 8.75
C LYS A 121 11.53 -7.26 7.65
N GLU A 122 10.53 -7.14 6.80
CA GLU A 122 10.26 -8.05 5.70
C GLU A 122 11.22 -7.76 4.55
N LYS A 123 12.00 -8.78 4.14
CA LYS A 123 13.07 -8.61 3.16
C LYS A 123 12.55 -8.30 1.76
N ASP A 124 11.32 -8.71 1.49
CA ASP A 124 10.62 -8.56 0.22
C ASP A 124 9.87 -7.24 0.10
N LEU A 125 9.75 -6.46 1.18
CA LEU A 125 9.06 -5.19 1.21
C LEU A 125 10.04 -4.02 1.43
N PHE A 126 9.68 -2.87 0.89
CA PHE A 126 10.29 -1.60 1.22
C PHE A 126 9.22 -0.58 1.59
N VAL A 127 9.26 -0.15 2.85
CA VAL A 127 8.38 0.91 3.38
C VAL A 127 9.03 2.26 3.10
N PRO A 128 8.35 3.17 2.37
CA PRO A 128 8.92 4.48 2.09
C PRO A 128 9.07 5.31 3.36
N ASN A 129 10.07 6.18 3.35
CA ASN A 129 10.31 7.14 4.41
C ASN A 129 10.07 8.56 3.89
N ALA A 130 9.60 9.43 4.78
CA ALA A 130 9.60 10.86 4.63
C ALA A 130 10.54 11.50 5.65
N LEU A 131 11.15 12.62 5.27
CA LEU A 131 11.82 13.50 6.21
C LEU A 131 10.82 14.55 6.68
N MET A 132 10.44 14.52 7.96
CA MET A 132 9.75 15.65 8.57
C MET A 132 10.78 16.64 9.09
N ILE A 133 10.57 17.91 8.78
CA ILE A 133 11.49 18.99 9.07
C ILE A 133 10.71 20.07 9.81
N ASP A 134 11.20 20.38 11.01
CA ASP A 134 10.82 21.57 11.75
C ASP A 134 12.02 22.53 11.83
N ARG A 135 11.83 23.72 12.41
CA ARG A 135 12.90 24.75 12.51
C ARG A 135 14.13 24.33 13.33
N LYS A 136 14.03 23.27 14.14
CA LYS A 136 15.01 22.83 15.14
C LYS A 136 15.42 21.37 14.99
N SER A 137 14.66 20.56 14.27
CA SER A 137 14.85 19.12 14.18
C SER A 137 14.47 18.56 12.81
N LYS A 138 15.16 17.49 12.42
CA LYS A 138 14.81 16.63 11.29
C LYS A 138 14.54 15.24 11.83
N ARG A 139 13.47 14.60 11.37
CA ARG A 139 13.07 13.26 11.83
C ARG A 139 12.60 12.42 10.66
N VAL A 140 13.04 11.16 10.63
CA VAL A 140 12.63 10.20 9.62
C VAL A 140 11.35 9.52 10.09
N ARG A 141 10.34 9.49 9.21
CA ARG A 141 9.08 8.78 9.47
C ARG A 141 8.76 7.85 8.33
N SER A 142 8.19 6.70 8.67
CA SER A 142 7.64 5.85 7.64
C SER A 142 6.26 6.31 7.22
N VAL A 143 6.05 6.22 5.93
CA VAL A 143 4.86 6.67 5.24
C VAL A 143 4.38 5.55 4.34
N ILE A 144 3.16 5.70 3.83
CA ILE A 144 2.63 4.83 2.79
C ILE A 144 3.08 5.32 1.42
N ARG A 145 3.15 4.42 0.44
CA ARG A 145 3.49 4.77 -0.94
C ARG A 145 2.35 5.56 -1.60
N GLY A 146 2.71 6.55 -2.43
CA GLY A 146 1.78 7.20 -3.36
C GLY A 146 0.82 8.21 -2.73
N ASP A 147 0.98 8.53 -1.44
CA ASP A 147 0.11 9.48 -0.76
C ASP A 147 0.86 10.26 0.33
N ALA A 148 0.37 11.46 0.63
CA ALA A 148 0.88 12.32 1.69
C ALA A 148 -0.20 12.52 2.76
N PRO A 149 0.16 12.57 4.06
CA PRO A 149 -0.82 12.78 5.10
C PRO A 149 -1.49 14.14 4.95
N ILE A 150 -2.78 14.20 5.28
CA ILE A 150 -3.56 15.43 5.23
C ILE A 150 -3.33 16.30 6.48
N LEU A 151 -2.95 15.67 7.60
CA LEU A 151 -2.72 16.31 8.89
C LEU A 151 -1.63 15.58 9.69
N ILE A 152 -1.03 16.30 10.63
CA ILE A 152 -0.11 15.74 11.64
C ILE A 152 -0.72 15.96 13.03
N ASP A 153 -0.56 14.99 13.93
CA ASP A 153 -0.95 15.06 15.35
C ASP A 153 0.26 14.76 16.24
N GLY A 154 1.08 15.77 16.52
CA GLY A 154 2.39 15.54 17.15
C GLY A 154 3.34 14.87 16.17
N ASP A 155 3.45 13.55 16.26
CA ASP A 155 4.29 12.70 15.40
C ASP A 155 3.46 11.67 14.61
N ASP A 156 2.16 11.62 14.86
CA ASP A 156 1.23 10.76 14.13
C ASP A 156 0.89 11.40 12.78
N LEU A 157 0.82 10.56 11.75
CA LEU A 157 0.46 10.96 10.40
C LEU A 157 -0.98 10.52 10.12
N ILE A 158 -1.83 11.43 9.65
CA ILE A 158 -3.24 11.16 9.37
C ILE A 158 -3.47 11.31 7.87
N TYR A 159 -3.99 10.26 7.24
CA TYR A 159 -4.36 10.22 5.82
C TYR A 159 -5.88 10.16 5.68
N ILE A 160 -6.41 10.67 4.58
CA ILE A 160 -7.78 10.36 4.15
C ILE A 160 -7.68 9.26 3.11
N ARG A 161 -8.35 8.13 3.36
CA ARG A 161 -8.40 6.99 2.46
C ARG A 161 -9.80 6.83 1.91
N GLU A 162 -9.87 6.28 0.71
CA GLU A 162 -11.10 5.99 0.01
C GLU A 162 -11.07 4.55 -0.47
N ASN A 163 -12.17 3.83 -0.20
CA ASN A 163 -12.44 2.52 -0.75
C ASN A 163 -13.91 2.52 -1.18
N GLU A 164 -14.18 2.32 -2.48
CA GLU A 164 -15.53 2.09 -3.02
C GLU A 164 -16.57 3.14 -2.58
N GLY A 165 -16.18 4.42 -2.63
CA GLY A 165 -16.96 5.59 -2.23
C GLY A 165 -16.96 5.87 -0.72
N PHE A 166 -16.33 5.03 0.10
CA PHE A 166 -16.24 5.24 1.54
C PHE A 166 -14.93 5.91 1.95
N TYR A 167 -15.04 7.16 2.42
CA TYR A 167 -13.92 7.92 2.96
C TYR A 167 -13.76 7.68 4.46
N TYR A 168 -12.52 7.51 4.92
CA TYR A 168 -12.18 7.37 6.34
C TYR A 168 -10.77 7.92 6.65
N GLY A 169 -10.49 8.19 7.92
CA GLY A 169 -9.17 8.54 8.39
C GLY A 169 -8.30 7.31 8.65
N LEU A 170 -7.08 7.29 8.14
CA LEU A 170 -6.04 6.32 8.47
C LEU A 170 -4.96 7.04 9.28
N ARG A 171 -4.85 6.76 10.57
CA ARG A 171 -3.80 7.29 11.44
C ARG A 171 -2.67 6.28 11.57
N ILE A 172 -1.44 6.74 11.34
CA ILE A 172 -0.21 6.01 11.56
C ILE A 172 0.52 6.66 12.73
N LEU A 173 0.60 5.94 13.84
CA LEU A 173 1.18 6.45 15.07
C LEU A 173 2.70 6.61 14.98
N ALA A 174 3.29 7.36 15.90
CA ALA A 174 4.74 7.39 16.13
C ALA A 174 5.39 5.98 16.12
N SER A 175 4.74 5.01 16.75
CA SER A 175 5.17 3.60 16.83
C SER A 175 5.03 2.81 15.52
N GLY A 176 4.34 3.36 14.52
CA GLY A 176 3.95 2.69 13.28
C GLY A 176 2.60 1.95 13.38
N GLU A 177 2.00 1.86 14.56
CA GLU A 177 0.66 1.29 14.74
C GLU A 177 -0.38 2.03 13.89
N ILE A 178 -1.36 1.30 13.39
CA ILE A 178 -2.36 1.81 12.45
C ILE A 178 -3.73 1.82 13.09
N ARG A 179 -4.43 2.93 12.96
CA ARG A 179 -5.79 3.12 13.48
C ARG A 179 -6.70 3.70 12.42
N ILE A 180 -7.93 3.18 12.40
CA ILE A 180 -9.00 3.71 11.57
C ILE A 180 -9.81 4.70 12.41
N GLU A 181 -9.96 5.91 11.89
CA GLU A 181 -10.74 6.97 12.50
C GLU A 181 -11.75 7.57 11.52
N ASP A 182 -12.71 8.33 12.06
CA ASP A 182 -13.63 9.09 11.22
C ASP A 182 -12.87 10.07 10.32
N THR A 183 -13.40 10.36 9.14
CA THR A 183 -12.75 11.27 8.18
C THR A 183 -12.46 12.60 8.86
N PRO A 184 -11.19 13.02 8.94
CA PRO A 184 -10.83 14.27 9.61
C PRO A 184 -11.44 15.46 8.87
N LYS A 185 -11.99 16.42 9.63
CA LYS A 185 -12.36 17.73 9.11
C LYS A 185 -11.10 18.58 9.01
N VAL A 186 -10.70 18.92 7.79
CA VAL A 186 -9.46 19.67 7.52
C VAL A 186 -9.82 21.11 7.17
N GLN A 187 -9.28 22.05 7.94
CA GLN A 187 -9.38 23.49 7.65
C GLN A 187 -8.10 23.99 6.96
N ASN A 188 -6.94 23.49 7.41
CA ASN A 188 -5.63 23.83 6.88
C ASN A 188 -5.14 22.70 5.99
N TYR A 189 -5.44 22.79 4.69
CA TYR A 189 -5.01 21.78 3.73
C TYR A 189 -3.50 21.83 3.50
N PRO A 190 -2.85 20.68 3.24
CA PRO A 190 -1.46 20.64 2.79
C PRO A 190 -1.25 21.49 1.55
N SER A 191 -0.05 22.05 1.41
CA SER A 191 0.35 22.79 0.22
C SER A 191 1.73 22.35 -0.23
N GLU A 192 1.97 22.35 -1.53
CA GLU A 192 3.26 21.99 -2.12
C GLU A 192 4.25 23.14 -1.97
N ILE A 193 5.50 22.79 -1.67
CA ILE A 193 6.62 23.70 -1.60
C ILE A 193 7.86 23.07 -2.24
N GLY A 194 8.84 23.89 -2.61
CA GLY A 194 10.12 23.40 -3.08
C GLY A 194 10.90 22.66 -1.98
N CYS A 195 11.54 21.55 -2.33
CA CYS A 195 12.56 20.92 -1.49
C CYS A 195 13.91 21.62 -1.70
N SER A 196 14.68 21.82 -0.63
CA SER A 196 16.09 22.20 -0.78
C SER A 196 16.92 21.01 -1.29
N GLU A 197 18.04 21.29 -1.94
CA GLU A 197 18.95 20.24 -2.44
C GLU A 197 19.47 19.33 -1.32
N GLU A 198 19.74 19.90 -0.15
CA GLU A 198 20.18 19.15 1.04
C GLU A 198 19.12 18.13 1.47
N VAL A 199 17.85 18.56 1.56
CA VAL A 199 16.73 17.70 1.94
C VAL A 199 16.51 16.60 0.91
N THR A 200 16.59 16.95 -0.37
CA THR A 200 16.49 15.97 -1.46
C THR A 200 17.59 14.92 -1.36
N ARG A 201 18.85 15.33 -1.18
CA ARG A 201 19.97 14.41 -1.05
C ARG A 201 19.83 13.49 0.17
N GLU A 202 19.46 14.04 1.32
CA GLU A 202 19.25 13.27 2.56
C GLU A 202 18.12 12.24 2.38
N LEU A 203 16.98 12.65 1.82
CA LEU A 203 15.83 11.78 1.59
C LEU A 203 16.16 10.63 0.64
N LEU A 204 16.81 10.92 -0.49
CA LEU A 204 17.15 9.90 -1.49
C LEU A 204 18.15 8.88 -0.94
N ALA A 205 19.03 9.29 -0.02
CA ALA A 205 19.96 8.39 0.67
C ALA A 205 19.25 7.40 1.63
N LEU A 206 17.99 7.64 2.02
CA LEU A 206 17.22 6.71 2.84
C LEU A 206 16.69 5.51 2.06
N SER A 207 16.71 5.55 0.72
CA SER A 207 16.28 4.43 -0.11
C SER A 207 17.41 3.40 -0.25
N PRO A 208 17.18 2.11 0.08
CA PRO A 208 18.15 1.06 -0.21
C PRO A 208 18.26 0.78 -1.72
N VAL A 209 17.30 1.26 -2.51
CA VAL A 209 17.22 1.06 -3.96
C VAL A 209 17.48 2.40 -4.65
N LYS A 210 18.68 2.52 -5.26
CA LYS A 210 19.16 3.79 -5.84
C LYS A 210 18.27 4.35 -6.95
N HIS A 211 17.59 3.49 -7.70
CA HIS A 211 16.75 3.85 -8.85
C HIS A 211 15.25 3.90 -8.55
N LEU A 212 14.86 3.75 -7.28
CA LEU A 212 13.46 3.75 -6.90
C LEU A 212 12.80 5.13 -7.05
N TYR A 213 13.50 6.17 -6.61
CA TYR A 213 12.99 7.53 -6.69
C TYR A 213 13.66 8.27 -7.85
N GLN A 214 12.85 8.99 -8.62
CA GLN A 214 13.31 9.93 -9.66
C GLN A 214 13.58 11.32 -9.09
N GLY A 215 13.07 11.62 -7.90
CA GLY A 215 13.29 12.88 -7.22
C GLY A 215 12.58 12.94 -5.87
N SER A 216 12.34 14.15 -5.41
CA SER A 216 11.62 14.45 -4.17
C SER A 216 10.56 15.50 -4.40
N TYR A 217 9.57 15.54 -3.52
CA TYR A 217 8.64 16.65 -3.40
C TYR A 217 8.40 16.97 -1.93
N CYS A 218 8.06 18.22 -1.64
CA CYS A 218 7.86 18.69 -0.28
C CYS A 218 6.45 19.25 -0.11
N LYS A 219 5.84 18.96 1.02
CA LYS A 219 4.56 19.54 1.43
C LYS A 219 4.68 20.18 2.80
N ILE A 220 4.08 21.35 2.96
CA ILE A 220 3.77 21.89 4.29
C ILE A 220 2.45 21.31 4.75
N ILE A 221 2.43 20.72 5.94
CA ILE A 221 1.27 20.02 6.50
C ILE A 221 1.01 20.56 7.90
N TRP A 222 -0.24 20.85 8.21
CA TRP A 222 -0.62 21.39 9.50
C TRP A 222 -0.50 20.33 10.60
N ASN A 223 0.35 20.60 11.60
CA ASN A 223 0.38 19.85 12.84
C ASN A 223 -0.60 20.46 13.84
N LYS A 224 -1.69 19.75 14.12
CA LYS A 224 -2.76 20.24 14.99
C LYS A 224 -2.34 20.30 16.47
N LYS A 225 -1.38 19.48 16.90
CA LYS A 225 -0.87 19.47 18.28
C LYS A 225 0.02 20.68 18.55
N SER A 226 0.95 20.97 17.65
CA SER A 226 1.86 22.12 17.77
C SER A 226 1.28 23.43 17.24
N ARG A 227 0.17 23.36 16.49
CA ARG A 227 -0.50 24.47 15.78
C ARG A 227 0.46 25.20 14.83
N LYS A 228 1.26 24.44 14.08
CA LYS A 228 2.25 24.95 13.13
C LYS A 228 2.27 24.07 11.89
N TYR A 229 2.70 24.65 10.77
CA TYR A 229 3.06 23.88 9.60
C TYR A 229 4.42 23.20 9.81
N GLU A 230 4.50 21.95 9.38
CA GLU A 230 5.74 21.19 9.27
C GLU A 230 5.97 20.79 7.81
N THR A 231 7.22 20.79 7.40
CA THR A 231 7.59 20.37 6.04
C THR A 231 7.84 18.87 6.04
N LEU A 232 7.17 18.13 5.16
CA LEU A 232 7.48 16.74 4.88
C LEU A 232 8.05 16.62 3.46
N ALA A 233 9.21 16.00 3.34
CA ALA A 233 9.81 15.62 2.07
C ALA A 233 9.58 14.13 1.79
N PHE A 234 9.12 13.83 0.58
CA PHE A 234 8.78 12.48 0.13
C PHE A 234 9.56 12.13 -1.14
N GLY A 235 9.93 10.86 -1.29
CA GLY A 235 10.47 10.36 -2.55
C GLY A 235 9.36 10.26 -3.59
N TRP A 236 9.60 10.73 -4.81
CA TRP A 236 8.72 10.51 -5.95
C TRP A 236 9.36 9.52 -6.91
N SER A 237 8.59 8.51 -7.29
CA SER A 237 8.91 7.54 -8.32
C SER A 237 8.01 7.80 -9.53
N CYS A 238 8.36 7.22 -10.66
CA CYS A 238 7.50 7.18 -11.84
C CYS A 238 6.25 6.34 -11.52
N ASP A 239 5.14 7.03 -11.34
CA ASP A 239 3.76 6.53 -11.34
C ASP A 239 2.93 7.51 -12.18
#